data_AF-A0A3L7SED0-F1
#
_entry.id   AF-A0A3L7SED0-F1
#
_cell.length_a   1.000
_cell.length_b   1.000
_cell.length_c   1.000
_cell.angle_alpha   90.00
_cell.angle_beta   90.00
_cell.angle_gamma   90.00
#
_symmetry.space_group_name_H-M   'P 1'
#
loop_
_entity.id
_entity.type
_entity.pdbx_description
1 polymer ?
#
loop_
_entity_poly.entity_id
_entity_poly.type
_entity_poly.pdbx_seq_one_letter_code
_entity_poly.pdbx_strand_id
1 'polypeptide(L)'
;VCSGINLQYFFSYIDSPGWGCGTKLPHNVTSLLGVMDGAASDLRPGLPWQGVEIHEPVRLLMVIESTPAGIRQIISRSEVVRNIIHNGWVQLALLDPHSNQILVYREDEFHRYQPSVTTLPRANSSAEWYRGWREHLEFAQIEA
;
A
#
# COMPACT_ATOMS: atom_id res chain seq x y z
N VAL A 1 12.07 -3.75 -1.52
CA VAL A 1 11.97 -2.69 -0.48
C VAL A 1 10.55 -2.15 -0.37
N CYS A 2 9.98 -1.49 -1.40
CA CYS A 2 8.67 -0.82 -1.31
C CYS A 2 7.51 -1.74 -0.88
N SER A 3 7.39 -2.93 -1.49
CA SER A 3 6.35 -3.91 -1.12
C SER A 3 6.42 -4.33 0.35
N GLY A 4 7.62 -4.60 0.89
CA GLY A 4 7.78 -5.01 2.28
C GLY A 4 7.35 -3.94 3.27
N ILE A 5 7.71 -2.67 3.01
CA ILE A 5 7.28 -1.54 3.86
C ILE A 5 5.76 -1.38 3.81
N ASN A 6 5.15 -1.36 2.61
CA ASN A 6 3.70 -1.24 2.49
C ASN A 6 2.97 -2.37 3.22
N LEU A 7 3.41 -3.62 3.06
CA LEU A 7 2.81 -4.77 3.73
C LEU A 7 2.97 -4.71 5.25
N GLN A 8 4.10 -4.21 5.75
CA GLN A 8 4.31 -4.04 7.19
C GLN A 8 3.29 -3.05 7.80
N TYR A 9 3.07 -1.92 7.15
CA TYR A 9 2.02 -0.96 7.54
C TYR A 9 0.62 -1.58 7.42
N PHE A 10 0.32 -2.21 6.28
CA PHE A 10 -0.98 -2.81 6.00
C PHE A 10 -1.35 -3.85 7.06
N PHE A 11 -0.50 -4.85 7.30
CA PHE A 11 -0.80 -5.93 8.25
C PHE A 11 -0.82 -5.46 9.69
N SER A 12 0.08 -4.53 10.07
CA SER A 12 0.06 -3.94 11.41
C SER A 12 -1.21 -3.13 11.68
N TYR A 13 -1.85 -2.59 10.64
CA TYR A 13 -3.14 -1.90 10.73
C TYR A 13 -4.31 -2.90 10.82
N ILE A 14 -4.41 -3.83 9.86
CA ILE A 14 -5.61 -4.69 9.73
C ILE A 14 -5.69 -5.79 10.81
N ASP A 15 -4.56 -6.16 11.41
CA ASP A 15 -4.47 -7.12 12.50
C ASP A 15 -3.31 -6.75 13.43
N SER A 16 -3.50 -5.70 14.23
CA SER A 16 -2.48 -5.24 15.18
C SER A 16 -2.08 -6.29 16.23
N PRO A 17 -3.00 -7.11 16.79
CA PRO A 17 -2.63 -8.18 17.71
C PRO A 17 -1.73 -9.25 17.08
N GLY A 18 -2.00 -9.66 15.84
CA GLY A 18 -1.25 -10.73 15.16
C GLY A 18 0.00 -10.25 14.42
N TRP A 19 -0.07 -9.09 13.76
CA TRP A 19 0.95 -8.58 12.84
C TRP A 19 1.51 -7.21 13.19
N GLY A 20 0.95 -6.54 14.20
CA GLY A 20 1.46 -5.29 14.76
C GLY A 20 2.32 -5.52 16.00
N CYS A 21 2.57 -4.45 16.76
CA CYS A 21 3.16 -4.54 18.10
C CYS A 21 2.39 -3.81 19.19
N GLY A 22 1.10 -3.50 18.94
CA GLY A 22 0.23 -2.84 19.91
C GLY A 22 0.62 -1.39 20.18
N THR A 23 0.30 -0.88 21.37
CA THR A 23 0.66 0.49 21.75
C THR A 23 2.17 0.63 21.95
N LYS A 24 2.74 1.77 21.56
CA LYS A 24 4.16 2.07 21.76
C LYS A 24 4.58 2.23 23.22
N LEU A 25 3.64 2.48 24.14
CA LEU A 25 3.94 2.89 25.52
C LEU A 25 4.78 1.89 26.34
N PRO A 26 4.50 0.57 26.33
CA PRO A 26 5.20 -0.41 27.15
C PRO A 26 6.23 -1.23 26.35
N HIS A 27 6.71 -0.74 25.20
CA HIS A 27 7.62 -1.49 24.33
C HIS A 27 8.99 -1.73 24.96
N ASN A 28 9.38 -3.00 25.06
CA ASN A 28 10.72 -3.43 25.42
C ASN A 28 11.41 -4.05 24.20
N VAL A 29 12.39 -3.34 23.64
CA VAL A 29 13.19 -3.82 22.49
C VAL A 29 13.89 -5.12 22.87
N THR A 30 13.66 -6.17 22.09
CA THR A 30 14.14 -7.52 22.39
C THR A 30 14.92 -8.07 21.20
N SER A 31 16.19 -8.39 21.43
CA SER A 31 17.11 -9.00 20.45
C SER A 31 17.28 -8.25 19.12
N LEU A 32 16.87 -6.98 19.04
CA LEU A 32 16.77 -6.20 17.80
C LEU A 32 15.89 -6.83 16.71
N LEU A 33 15.01 -7.76 17.09
CA LEU A 33 14.10 -8.46 16.18
C LEU A 33 12.65 -7.95 16.29
N GLY A 34 12.30 -7.37 17.44
CA GLY A 34 10.97 -6.85 17.70
C GLY A 34 10.88 -6.28 19.12
N VAL A 35 9.67 -6.17 19.63
CA VAL A 35 9.38 -5.68 20.97
C VAL A 35 8.53 -6.68 21.74
N MET A 36 8.71 -6.72 23.06
CA MET A 36 7.69 -7.24 23.97
C MET A 36 6.81 -6.07 24.42
N ASP A 37 5.50 -6.31 24.51
CA ASP A 37 4.51 -5.45 25.14
C ASP A 37 4.53 -5.69 26.67
N GLY A 38 5.05 -4.72 27.43
CA GLY A 38 5.19 -4.82 28.88
C GLY A 38 6.35 -5.72 29.33
N ALA A 39 6.29 -6.17 30.58
CA ALA A 39 7.36 -6.98 31.19
C ALA A 39 7.44 -8.41 30.63
N ALA A 40 6.33 -8.94 30.12
CA ALA A 40 6.25 -10.28 29.54
C ALA A 40 5.12 -10.35 28.50
N SER A 41 5.46 -10.77 27.29
CA SER A 41 4.54 -11.09 26.19
C SER A 41 5.31 -11.80 25.07
N ASP A 42 4.59 -12.25 24.04
CA ASP A 42 5.22 -12.74 22.83
C ASP A 42 6.02 -11.65 22.12
N LEU A 43 7.06 -12.05 21.37
CA LEU A 43 7.82 -11.14 20.53
C LEU A 43 6.95 -10.63 19.38
N ARG A 44 6.82 -9.31 19.26
CA ARG A 44 6.02 -8.65 18.21
C ARG A 44 6.91 -7.88 17.21
N PRO A 45 6.98 -8.29 15.93
CA PRO A 45 7.86 -7.66 14.93
C PRO A 45 7.19 -6.54 14.10
N GLY A 46 5.89 -6.29 14.32
CA GLY A 46 5.11 -5.32 13.58
C GLY A 46 5.34 -3.86 13.99
N LEU A 47 4.50 -2.97 13.45
CA LEU A 47 4.51 -1.55 13.79
C LEU A 47 3.56 -1.22 14.95
N PRO A 48 3.87 -0.16 15.74
CA PRO A 48 2.98 0.30 16.79
C PRO A 48 1.70 0.88 16.21
N TRP A 49 0.60 0.77 16.96
CA TRP A 49 -0.70 1.34 16.57
C TRP A 49 -0.61 2.82 16.20
N GLN A 50 0.11 3.62 17.00
CA GLN A 50 0.30 5.05 16.76
C GLN A 50 1.09 5.38 15.49
N GLY A 51 1.78 4.39 14.91
CA GLY A 51 2.47 4.53 13.64
C GLY A 51 1.61 4.18 12.43
N VAL A 52 0.47 3.50 12.64
CA VAL A 52 -0.40 3.02 11.56
C VAL A 52 -1.78 3.64 11.57
N GLU A 53 -2.29 4.10 12.72
CA GLU A 53 -3.68 4.58 12.88
C GLU A 53 -4.04 5.78 11.99
N ILE A 54 -3.04 6.54 11.53
CA ILE A 54 -3.22 7.68 10.62
C ILE A 54 -3.26 7.29 9.13
N HIS A 55 -2.93 6.05 8.80
CA HIS A 55 -2.79 5.57 7.43
C HIS A 55 -3.99 4.72 7.02
N GLU A 56 -4.43 4.88 5.77
CA GLU A 56 -5.37 3.93 5.18
C GLU A 56 -4.66 2.62 4.83
N PRO A 57 -5.22 1.45 5.18
CA PRO A 57 -4.64 0.16 4.84
C PRO A 57 -4.86 -0.17 3.35
N VAL A 58 -4.03 0.42 2.49
CA VAL A 58 -4.07 0.17 1.04
C VAL A 58 -2.93 -0.74 0.58
N ARG A 59 -3.19 -1.55 -0.45
CA ARG A 59 -2.14 -2.30 -1.17
C ARG A 59 -1.36 -1.36 -2.10
N LEU A 60 -0.04 -1.47 -2.10
CA LEU A 60 0.83 -0.68 -2.97
C LEU A 60 0.46 -0.88 -4.44
N LEU A 61 0.14 0.21 -5.15
CA LEU A 61 0.05 0.25 -6.60
C LEU A 61 1.39 0.68 -7.21
N MET A 62 1.96 -0.18 -8.04
CA MET A 62 3.11 0.16 -8.87
C MET A 62 2.65 0.46 -10.29
N VAL A 63 2.91 1.68 -10.75
CA VAL A 63 2.73 2.07 -12.15
C VAL A 63 4.10 2.10 -12.81
N ILE A 64 4.32 1.23 -13.80
CA ILE A 64 5.62 1.06 -14.46
C ILE A 64 5.45 1.37 -15.94
N GLU A 65 6.27 2.27 -16.48
CA GLU A 65 6.33 2.47 -17.93
C GLU A 65 7.02 1.25 -18.58
N SER A 66 6.25 0.42 -19.28
CA SER A 66 6.75 -0.80 -19.90
C SER A 66 5.70 -1.44 -20.82
N THR A 67 6.10 -2.50 -21.51
CA THR A 67 5.17 -3.34 -22.29
C THR A 67 4.75 -4.58 -21.50
N PRO A 68 3.54 -5.13 -21.75
CA PRO A 68 3.13 -6.40 -21.17
C PRO A 68 4.12 -7.55 -21.41
N ALA A 69 4.77 -7.59 -22.58
CA ALA A 69 5.78 -8.59 -22.92
C ALA A 69 7.03 -8.47 -22.02
N GLY A 70 7.53 -7.25 -21.82
CA GLY A 70 8.70 -7.00 -20.97
C GLY A 70 8.45 -7.39 -19.51
N ILE A 71 7.28 -7.05 -18.97
CA ILE A 71 6.93 -7.38 -17.59
C ILE A 71 6.67 -8.88 -17.41
N ARG A 72 5.99 -9.54 -18.37
CA ARG A 72 5.85 -11.00 -18.36
C ARG A 72 7.20 -11.72 -18.33
N GLN A 73 8.19 -11.22 -19.07
CA GLN A 73 9.54 -11.78 -19.03
C GLN A 73 10.18 -11.64 -17.64
N ILE A 74 10.00 -10.51 -16.96
CA ILE A 74 10.49 -10.31 -15.58
C ILE A 74 9.79 -11.25 -14.61
N ILE A 75 8.47 -11.34 -14.67
CA ILE A 75 7.66 -12.26 -13.84
C ILE A 75 8.07 -13.72 -14.08
N SER A 76 8.40 -14.10 -15.32
CA SER A 76 8.86 -15.46 -15.65
C SER A 76 10.25 -15.78 -15.08
N ARG A 77 11.10 -14.76 -14.86
CA ARG A 77 12.50 -14.93 -14.42
C ARG A 77 12.70 -14.83 -12.92
N SER A 78 11.78 -14.22 -12.18
CA SER A 78 11.91 -14.03 -10.73
C SER A 78 10.67 -14.54 -10.01
N GLU A 79 10.84 -15.65 -9.28
CA GLU A 79 9.79 -16.22 -8.44
C GLU A 79 9.33 -15.25 -7.36
N VAL A 80 10.25 -14.47 -6.77
CA VAL A 80 9.91 -13.45 -5.76
C VAL A 80 8.98 -12.40 -6.35
N VAL A 81 9.28 -11.88 -7.55
CA VAL A 81 8.43 -10.89 -8.23
C VAL A 81 7.09 -11.50 -8.61
N ARG A 82 7.11 -12.73 -9.15
CA ARG A 82 5.90 -13.50 -9.47
C ARG A 82 4.99 -13.62 -8.24
N ASN A 83 5.50 -14.11 -7.13
CA ASN A 83 4.72 -14.34 -5.92
C ASN A 83 4.15 -13.04 -5.35
N ILE A 84 4.87 -11.93 -5.43
CA ILE A 84 4.37 -10.64 -4.97
C ILE A 84 3.19 -10.15 -5.82
N ILE A 85 3.26 -10.32 -7.15
CA ILE A 85 2.23 -9.84 -8.07
C ILE A 85 1.03 -10.80 -8.12
N HIS A 86 1.26 -12.10 -8.36
CA HIS A 86 0.19 -13.10 -8.54
C HIS A 86 -0.66 -13.28 -7.28
N ASN A 87 -0.08 -13.23 -6.09
CA ASN A 87 -0.83 -13.34 -4.84
C ASN A 87 -1.55 -12.03 -4.45
N GLY A 88 -1.47 -10.98 -5.28
CA GLY A 88 -2.09 -9.68 -4.98
C GLY A 88 -1.48 -8.97 -3.76
N TRP A 89 -0.23 -9.28 -3.42
CA TRP A 89 0.50 -8.55 -2.36
C TRP A 89 0.81 -7.11 -2.77
N VAL A 90 0.88 -6.85 -4.08
CA VAL A 90 0.91 -5.52 -4.68
C VAL A 90 -0.03 -5.47 -5.88
N GLN A 91 -0.50 -4.27 -6.22
CA GLN A 91 -1.20 -3.98 -7.46
C GLN A 91 -0.17 -3.55 -8.52
N LEU A 92 -0.38 -3.96 -9.78
CA LEU A 92 0.50 -3.61 -10.90
C LEU A 92 -0.33 -2.97 -12.02
N ALA A 93 0.14 -1.83 -12.50
CA ALA A 93 -0.32 -1.21 -13.74
C ALA A 93 0.86 -0.81 -14.62
N LEU A 94 0.67 -0.85 -15.93
CA LEU A 94 1.64 -0.42 -16.91
C LEU A 94 1.17 0.85 -17.59
N LEU A 95 2.08 1.79 -17.77
CA LEU A 95 1.93 2.87 -18.73
C LEU A 95 2.58 2.39 -20.03
N ASP A 96 1.78 2.20 -21.08
CA ASP A 96 2.31 1.77 -22.37
C ASP A 96 3.11 2.91 -23.03
N PRO A 97 4.39 2.69 -23.38
CA PRO A 97 5.28 3.74 -23.86
C PRO A 97 4.95 4.25 -25.27
N HIS A 98 4.06 3.56 -26.01
CA HIS A 98 3.73 3.91 -27.40
C HIS A 98 2.35 4.57 -27.53
N SER A 99 1.42 4.29 -26.61
CA SER A 99 0.01 4.68 -26.71
C SER A 99 -0.50 5.52 -25.54
N ASN A 100 0.32 5.73 -24.50
CA ASN A 100 -0.07 6.38 -23.24
C ASN A 100 -1.28 5.70 -22.55
N GLN A 101 -1.59 4.46 -22.91
CA GLN A 101 -2.66 3.69 -22.29
C GLN A 101 -2.18 3.08 -20.97
N ILE A 102 -3.07 3.06 -19.99
CA ILE A 102 -2.84 2.33 -18.74
C ILE A 102 -3.42 0.91 -18.87
N LEU A 103 -2.60 -0.08 -18.53
CA LEU A 103 -2.99 -1.50 -18.48
C LEU A 103 -2.87 -1.99 -17.02
N VAL A 104 -3.94 -2.50 -16.43
CA VAL A 104 -3.93 -3.04 -15.06
C VAL A 104 -3.78 -4.55 -15.11
N TYR A 105 -2.92 -5.11 -14.26
CA TYR A 105 -2.75 -6.54 -14.11
C TYR A 105 -3.84 -7.12 -13.19
N ARG A 106 -4.65 -8.06 -13.70
CA ARG A 106 -5.69 -8.79 -12.95
C ARG A 106 -5.84 -10.18 -13.54
N GLU A 107 -6.13 -11.18 -12.71
CA GLU A 107 -6.40 -12.56 -13.18
C GLU A 107 -5.35 -13.09 -14.16
N ASP A 108 -4.08 -12.82 -13.85
CA ASP A 108 -2.91 -13.16 -14.65
C ASP A 108 -2.77 -12.49 -16.03
N GLU A 109 -3.64 -11.53 -16.36
CA GLU A 109 -3.67 -10.80 -17.62
C GLU A 109 -3.59 -9.28 -17.44
N PHE A 110 -3.28 -8.57 -18.53
CA PHE A 110 -3.26 -7.11 -18.57
C PHE A 110 -4.52 -6.61 -19.26
N HIS A 111 -5.35 -5.88 -18.53
CA HIS A 111 -6.59 -5.29 -19.02
C HIS A 111 -6.45 -3.78 -19.16
N ARG A 112 -7.04 -3.20 -20.20
CA ARG A 112 -7.07 -1.73 -20.34
C ARG A 112 -7.82 -1.10 -19.16
N TYR A 113 -7.20 -0.13 -18.52
CA TYR A 113 -7.84 0.65 -17.47
C TYR A 113 -9.00 1.46 -18.04
N GLN A 114 -10.16 1.37 -17.40
CA GLN A 114 -11.31 2.21 -17.67
C GLN A 114 -11.57 3.06 -16.42
N PRO A 115 -11.41 4.40 -16.50
CA PRO A 115 -11.68 5.28 -15.38
C PRO A 115 -13.15 5.18 -14.94
N SER A 116 -13.38 4.91 -13.66
CA SER A 116 -14.72 4.99 -13.05
C SER A 116 -15.10 6.41 -12.65
N VAL A 117 -14.11 7.26 -12.39
CA VAL A 117 -14.27 8.67 -12.03
C VAL A 117 -13.43 9.50 -13.00
N THR A 118 -14.07 10.46 -13.68
CA THR A 118 -13.41 11.37 -14.64
C THR A 118 -13.26 12.79 -14.10
N THR A 119 -13.88 13.10 -12.96
CA THR A 119 -13.83 14.41 -12.31
C THR A 119 -13.58 14.25 -10.82
N LEU A 120 -12.54 14.91 -10.31
CA LEU A 120 -12.30 14.98 -8.87
C LEU A 120 -13.21 16.04 -8.23
N PRO A 121 -13.63 15.87 -6.97
CA PRO A 121 -14.16 16.95 -6.15
C PRO A 121 -13.22 18.17 -6.17
N ARG A 122 -13.80 19.37 -6.05
CA ARG A 122 -13.04 20.63 -6.03
C ARG A 122 -13.21 21.34 -4.70
N ALA A 123 -12.15 22.01 -4.25
CA ALA A 123 -12.14 22.85 -3.04
C ALA A 123 -11.23 24.07 -3.24
N ASN A 124 -11.46 25.16 -2.51
CA ASN A 124 -10.63 26.36 -2.62
C ASN A 124 -9.31 26.23 -1.86
N SER A 125 -9.20 25.27 -0.94
CA SER A 125 -7.97 24.98 -0.20
C SER A 125 -7.99 23.58 0.40
N SER A 126 -6.82 23.03 0.72
CA SER A 126 -6.73 21.75 1.42
C SER A 126 -7.44 21.79 2.78
N ALA A 127 -7.34 22.92 3.50
CA ALA A 127 -7.99 23.09 4.79
C ALA A 127 -9.52 23.07 4.71
N GLU A 128 -10.10 23.54 3.61
CA GLU A 128 -11.54 23.39 3.35
C GLU A 128 -11.89 21.92 3.07
N TRP A 129 -11.07 21.21 2.30
CA TRP A 129 -11.32 19.81 1.94
C TRP A 129 -11.28 18.86 3.15
N TYR A 130 -10.25 18.96 4.00
CA TYR A 130 -10.08 17.99 5.10
C TYR A 130 -10.74 18.38 6.43
N ARG A 131 -11.14 19.65 6.63
CA ARG A 131 -11.64 20.10 7.95
C ARG A 131 -12.97 19.45 8.29
N GLY A 132 -13.05 18.91 9.51
CA GLY A 132 -14.24 18.22 10.01
C GLY A 132 -14.27 16.72 9.69
N TRP A 133 -13.31 16.24 8.91
CA TRP A 133 -13.16 14.82 8.61
C TRP A 133 -12.16 14.17 9.56
N ARG A 134 -12.45 12.92 9.92
CA ARG A 134 -11.57 12.05 10.72
C ARG A 134 -11.19 10.78 10.00
N GLU A 135 -12.01 10.34 9.06
CA GLU A 135 -11.77 9.19 8.19
C GLU A 135 -10.93 9.56 6.97
N HIS A 136 -10.53 8.54 6.21
CA HIS A 136 -9.81 8.72 4.95
C HIS A 136 -10.68 9.45 3.91
N LEU A 137 -10.07 10.39 3.21
CA LEU A 137 -10.72 11.21 2.19
C LEU A 137 -10.18 10.86 0.81
N GLU A 138 -11.09 10.84 -0.16
CA GLU A 138 -10.76 10.83 -1.58
C GLU A 138 -9.89 12.05 -1.97
N PHE A 139 -9.24 11.95 -3.12
CA PHE A 139 -8.48 13.06 -3.67
C PHE A 139 -9.41 14.19 -4.14
N ALA A 140 -8.99 15.44 -3.93
CA ALA A 140 -9.65 16.62 -4.48
C ALA A 140 -8.66 17.50 -5.24
N GLN A 141 -9.18 18.22 -6.23
CA GLN A 141 -8.47 19.26 -6.95
C GLN A 141 -8.63 20.59 -6.20
N ILE A 142 -7.52 21.24 -5.86
CA ILE A 142 -7.56 22.60 -5.30
C ILE A 142 -7.65 23.60 -6.44
N GLU A 143 -8.65 24.48 -6.40
CA GLU A 143 -8.78 25.60 -7.34
C GLU A 143 -7.72 26.66 -6.97
N ALA A 144 -6.76 26.88 -7.87
CA ALA A 144 -5.67 27.82 -7.73
C ALA A 144 -6.00 29.16 -8.40
#